data_AF-A0A0A8JKZ9-F1
#
_entry.id   AF-A0A0A8JKZ9-F1
#
_cell.length_a   1.000
_cell.length_b   1.000
_cell.length_c   1.000
_cell.angle_alpha   90.00
_cell.angle_beta   90.00
_cell.angle_gamma   90.00
#
_symmetry.space_group_name_H-M   'P 1'
#
loop_
_entity.id
_entity.type
_entity.pdbx_description
1 polymer ?
#
loop_
_entity_poly.entity_id
_entity_poly.type
_entity_poly.pdbx_seq_one_letter_code
_entity_poly.pdbx_strand_id
1 'polypeptide(L)'
;MQAIATPVLDLSFPHFRYFHFFYTHLGIILTALYFVWVKGYRPTFTGILKTMLALNVLLPFIMIVNWAVGGNYMFLRMKPADGSLLDFLGPYPWYIVSLEVVAFLLFFILWLLIGRRSPE
;
A
#
# COMPACT_ATOMS: atom_id res chain seq x y z
N MET A 1 -2.94 4.96 -3.08
CA MET A 1 -2.62 6.18 -3.85
C MET A 1 -1.83 5.87 -5.12
N GLN A 2 -0.66 5.22 -5.06
CA GLN A 2 0.17 4.96 -6.26
C GLN A 2 -0.56 4.16 -7.35
N ALA A 3 -1.38 3.16 -7.00
CA ALA A 3 -2.19 2.42 -7.96
C ALA A 3 -3.19 3.29 -8.76
N ILE A 4 -3.61 4.45 -8.26
CA ILE A 4 -4.48 5.38 -9.01
C ILE A 4 -3.63 6.30 -9.89
N ALA A 5 -2.47 6.74 -9.40
CA ALA A 5 -1.59 7.68 -10.09
C ALA A 5 -0.80 7.04 -11.23
N THR A 6 -0.38 5.80 -11.06
CA THR A 6 0.38 4.99 -12.03
C THR A 6 -0.25 3.60 -12.08
N PRO A 7 -1.44 3.47 -12.69
CA PRO A 7 -2.20 2.23 -12.70
C PRO A 7 -1.54 1.21 -13.62
N VAL A 8 -1.38 -0.02 -13.15
CA VAL A 8 -0.93 -1.15 -13.97
C VAL A 8 -2.19 -1.89 -14.43
N LEU A 9 -2.56 -1.72 -15.69
CA LEU A 9 -3.80 -2.22 -16.27
C LEU A 9 -3.52 -3.11 -17.48
N ASP A 10 -4.01 -4.35 -17.45
CA ASP A 10 -3.96 -5.23 -18.62
C ASP A 10 -4.97 -4.82 -19.70
N LEU A 11 -6.08 -4.18 -19.30
CA LEU A 11 -7.18 -3.80 -20.19
C LEU A 11 -7.52 -2.32 -19.98
N SER A 12 -7.47 -1.57 -21.07
CA SER A 12 -7.73 -0.14 -21.10
C SER A 12 -9.23 0.19 -21.13
N PHE A 13 -9.54 1.47 -20.99
CA PHE A 13 -10.88 1.99 -21.27
C PHE A 13 -11.33 1.59 -22.69
N PRO A 14 -12.61 1.23 -22.90
CA PRO A 14 -13.73 1.24 -21.94
C PRO A 14 -14.02 -0.13 -21.31
N HIS A 15 -13.05 -1.04 -21.21
CA HIS A 15 -13.30 -2.39 -20.71
C HIS A 15 -13.77 -2.39 -19.24
N PHE A 16 -14.68 -3.29 -18.82
CA PHE A 16 -15.17 -3.36 -17.44
C PHE A 16 -14.04 -3.42 -16.39
N ARG A 17 -12.97 -4.20 -16.67
CA ARG A 17 -11.78 -4.30 -15.79
C ARG A 17 -11.11 -2.94 -15.52
N TYR A 18 -11.17 -1.99 -16.45
CA TYR A 18 -10.69 -0.62 -16.24
C TYR A 18 -11.47 0.05 -15.10
N PHE A 19 -12.81 0.11 -15.21
CA PHE A 19 -13.65 0.73 -14.19
C PHE A 19 -13.61 -0.03 -12.86
N HIS A 20 -13.61 -1.36 -12.92
CA HIS A 20 -13.47 -2.23 -11.75
C HIS A 20 -12.19 -1.90 -10.97
N PHE A 21 -11.06 -1.73 -11.66
CA PHE A 21 -9.81 -1.37 -11.02
C PHE A 21 -9.92 -0.03 -10.28
N PHE A 22 -10.42 1.02 -10.93
CA PHE A 22 -10.48 2.33 -10.27
C PHE A 22 -11.47 2.36 -9.10
N TYR A 23 -12.68 1.80 -9.22
CA TYR A 23 -13.64 1.87 -8.12
C TYR A 23 -13.16 1.07 -6.90
N THR A 24 -12.53 -0.10 -7.12
CA THR A 24 -12.03 -0.92 -6.00
C THR A 24 -10.89 -0.24 -5.27
N HIS A 25 -9.94 0.36 -6.00
CA HIS A 25 -8.82 1.09 -5.39
C HIS A 25 -9.27 2.38 -4.70
N LEU A 26 -10.22 3.10 -5.30
CA LEU A 26 -10.80 4.29 -4.67
C LEU A 26 -11.61 3.91 -3.43
N GLY A 27 -12.33 2.78 -3.48
CA GLY A 27 -13.08 2.22 -2.35
C GLY A 27 -12.21 2.02 -1.11
N ILE A 28 -11.01 1.45 -1.26
CA ILE A 28 -10.06 1.27 -0.13
C ILE A 28 -9.74 2.61 0.54
N ILE A 29 -9.47 3.66 -0.26
CA ILE A 29 -9.16 5.00 0.26
C ILE A 29 -10.38 5.60 0.95
N LEU A 30 -11.54 5.56 0.30
CA LEU A 30 -12.79 6.10 0.84
C LEU A 30 -13.21 5.40 2.14
N THR A 31 -13.03 4.08 2.24
CA THR A 31 -13.28 3.34 3.48
C THR A 31 -12.38 3.82 4.60
N ALA A 32 -11.07 3.98 4.35
CA ALA A 32 -10.15 4.51 5.37
C ALA A 32 -10.55 5.92 5.82
N LEU A 33 -10.89 6.81 4.88
CA LEU A 33 -11.35 8.17 5.18
C LEU A 33 -12.67 8.20 5.94
N TYR A 34 -13.62 7.31 5.60
CA TYR A 34 -14.88 7.16 6.31
C TYR A 34 -14.65 6.79 7.79
N PHE A 35 -13.77 5.82 8.07
CA PHE A 35 -13.48 5.46 9.46
C PHE A 35 -12.84 6.61 10.24
N VAL A 36 -11.96 7.39 9.59
CA VAL A 36 -11.31 8.52 10.26
C VAL A 36 -12.27 9.69 10.49
N TRP A 37 -13.00 10.12 9.47
CA TRP A 37 -13.81 11.35 9.53
C TRP A 37 -15.24 11.13 10.01
N VAL A 38 -15.87 10.01 9.67
CA VAL A 38 -17.26 9.72 10.07
C VAL A 38 -17.31 8.91 11.35
N LYS A 39 -16.49 7.86 11.48
CA LYS A 39 -16.44 7.05 12.71
C LYS A 39 -15.51 7.60 13.79
N GLY A 40 -14.73 8.63 13.48
CA GLY A 40 -13.83 9.27 14.43
C GLY A 40 -12.62 8.41 14.84
N TYR A 41 -12.31 7.34 14.10
CA TYR A 41 -11.18 6.46 14.42
C TYR A 41 -9.87 7.21 14.18
N ARG A 42 -8.93 7.05 15.11
CA ARG A 42 -7.64 7.73 15.07
C ARG A 42 -6.53 6.68 14.88
N PRO A 43 -5.56 6.91 13.97
CA PRO A 43 -4.36 6.10 13.94
C PRO A 43 -3.69 6.13 15.31
N THR A 44 -3.22 4.99 15.78
CA THR A 44 -2.45 4.87 17.02
C THR A 44 -1.06 4.37 16.71
N PHE A 45 -0.09 4.70 17.55
CA PHE A 45 1.28 4.21 17.38
C PHE A 45 1.33 2.67 17.43
N THR A 46 0.58 2.05 18.36
CA THR A 46 0.43 0.58 18.41
C THR A 46 -0.20 0.03 17.13
N GLY A 47 -1.11 0.77 16.49
CA GLY A 47 -1.68 0.44 15.19
C GLY A 47 -0.60 0.36 14.10
N ILE A 48 0.34 1.33 14.07
CA ILE A 48 1.49 1.30 13.14
C ILE A 48 2.29 0.01 13.36
N LEU A 49 2.68 -0.29 14.60
CA LEU A 49 3.47 -1.49 14.90
C LEU A 49 2.76 -2.78 14.49
N LYS A 50 1.46 -2.88 14.76
CA LYS A 50 0.63 -4.04 14.33
C LYS A 50 0.58 -4.16 12.81
N THR A 51 0.41 -3.05 12.09
CA THR A 51 0.38 -3.04 10.62
C THR A 51 1.75 -3.44 10.05
N MET A 52 2.85 -2.90 10.57
CA MET A 52 4.20 -3.26 10.14
C MET A 52 4.51 -4.74 10.40
N LEU A 53 4.13 -5.26 11.57
CA LEU A 53 4.27 -6.67 11.89
C LEU A 53 3.44 -7.54 10.92
N ALA A 54 2.19 -7.17 10.66
CA ALA A 54 1.32 -7.90 9.73
C ALA A 54 1.91 -7.95 8.31
N LEU A 55 2.43 -6.82 7.81
CA LEU A 55 3.09 -6.76 6.50
C LEU A 55 4.32 -7.68 6.45
N ASN A 56 5.16 -7.66 7.49
CA ASN A 56 6.35 -8.50 7.58
C ASN A 56 6.05 -9.99 7.71
N VAL A 57 4.98 -10.36 8.44
CA VAL A 57 4.51 -11.75 8.52
C VAL A 57 3.95 -12.23 7.18
N LEU A 58 3.27 -11.35 6.43
CA LEU A 58 2.72 -11.67 5.12
C LEU A 58 3.81 -11.80 4.04
N LEU A 59 4.92 -11.07 4.20
CA LEU A 59 6.04 -11.01 3.26
C LEU A 59 6.58 -12.41 2.88
N PRO A 60 7.00 -13.30 3.81
CA PRO A 60 7.49 -14.64 3.45
C PRO A 60 6.43 -15.50 2.75
N PHE A 61 5.16 -15.41 3.18
CA PHE A 61 4.08 -16.15 2.54
C PHE A 61 3.90 -15.71 1.08
N ILE A 62 3.89 -14.40 0.82
CA ILE A 62 3.73 -13.87 -0.53
C ILE A 62 4.96 -14.13 -1.38
N MET A 63 6.17 -14.12 -0.82
CA MET A 63 7.38 -14.53 -1.55
C MET A 63 7.28 -15.99 -2.03
N ILE A 64 6.79 -16.90 -1.18
CA ILE A 64 6.58 -18.31 -1.55
C ILE A 64 5.55 -18.42 -2.68
N VAL A 65 4.41 -17.73 -2.55
CA VAL A 65 3.37 -17.72 -3.59
C VAL A 65 3.92 -17.17 -4.91
N ASN A 66 4.61 -16.05 -4.87
CA ASN A 66 5.24 -15.43 -6.04
C ASN A 66 6.23 -16.36 -6.74
N TRP A 67 7.02 -17.11 -5.97
CA TRP A 67 7.91 -18.13 -6.52
C TRP A 67 7.13 -19.29 -7.15
N ALA A 68 6.10 -19.80 -6.46
CA ALA A 68 5.33 -20.96 -6.91
C ALA A 68 4.51 -20.70 -8.18
N VAL A 69 3.91 -19.52 -8.33
CA VAL A 69 3.02 -19.20 -9.47
C VAL A 69 3.67 -18.31 -10.52
N GLY A 70 4.95 -17.96 -10.34
CA GLY A 70 5.61 -16.98 -11.20
C GLY A 70 5.09 -15.55 -11.05
N GLY A 71 4.29 -15.26 -10.02
CA GLY A 71 3.62 -13.98 -9.81
C GLY A 71 4.54 -12.88 -9.27
N ASN A 72 4.01 -11.66 -9.18
CA ASN A 72 4.70 -10.48 -8.63
C ASN A 72 3.81 -9.66 -7.69
N TYR A 73 3.12 -10.34 -6.78
CA TYR A 73 2.31 -9.72 -5.74
C TYR A 73 3.16 -8.86 -4.81
N MET A 74 2.59 -7.74 -4.36
CA MET A 74 3.27 -6.70 -3.57
C MET A 74 4.56 -6.16 -4.22
N PHE A 75 4.78 -6.42 -5.52
CA PHE A 75 6.01 -6.09 -6.23
C PHE A 75 7.26 -6.60 -5.49
N LEU A 76 7.24 -7.83 -4.97
CA LEU A 76 8.38 -8.42 -4.24
C LEU A 76 9.43 -9.09 -5.15
N ARG A 77 9.18 -9.25 -6.45
CA ARG A 77 10.17 -9.82 -7.40
C ARG A 77 10.76 -8.78 -8.32
N MET A 78 9.95 -7.83 -8.79
CA MET A 78 10.38 -6.77 -9.68
C MET A 78 9.47 -5.54 -9.58
N LYS A 79 9.98 -4.38 -9.98
CA LYS A 79 9.22 -3.13 -10.04
C LYS A 79 8.27 -3.13 -11.25
N PRO A 80 7.20 -2.31 -11.24
CA PRO A 80 6.37 -2.05 -12.42
C PRO A 80 7.21 -1.55 -13.61
N ALA A 81 6.89 -2.01 -14.82
CA ALA A 81 7.60 -1.61 -16.04
C ALA A 81 7.27 -0.16 -16.47
N ASP A 82 6.03 0.29 -16.27
CA ASP A 82 5.53 1.60 -16.73
C ASP A 82 5.91 2.78 -15.81
N GLY A 83 6.94 2.59 -14.98
CA GLY A 83 7.43 3.58 -14.03
C GLY A 83 6.62 3.65 -12.74
N SER A 84 7.31 3.87 -11.62
CA SER A 84 6.68 4.01 -10.30
C SER A 84 7.58 4.74 -9.31
N LEU A 85 7.01 5.13 -8.16
CA LEU A 85 7.81 5.64 -7.05
C LEU A 85 8.85 4.62 -6.54
N LEU A 86 8.68 3.33 -6.84
CA LEU A 86 9.65 2.30 -6.49
C LEU A 86 10.98 2.47 -7.23
N ASP A 87 11.00 3.18 -8.37
CA ASP A 87 12.21 3.38 -9.16
C ASP A 87 13.27 4.19 -8.39
N PHE A 88 12.83 5.05 -7.47
CA PHE A 88 13.69 5.87 -6.62
C PHE A 88 14.22 5.15 -5.38
N LEU A 89 13.81 3.90 -5.13
CA LEU A 89 14.09 3.17 -3.88
C LEU A 89 15.29 2.21 -3.97
N GLY A 90 16.12 2.31 -5.01
CA GLY A 90 17.31 1.45 -5.20
C GLY A 90 17.03 0.14 -5.94
N PRO A 91 18.06 -0.70 -6.19
CA PRO A 91 17.91 -1.94 -6.97
C PRO A 91 17.24 -3.05 -6.16
N TYR A 92 16.74 -4.08 -6.86
CA TYR A 92 16.30 -5.31 -6.22
C TYR A 92 17.49 -6.02 -5.54
N PRO A 93 17.34 -6.61 -4.33
CA PRO A 93 16.14 -6.64 -3.47
C PRO A 93 16.04 -5.45 -2.48
N TRP A 94 17.03 -4.55 -2.47
CA TRP A 94 17.17 -3.50 -1.46
C TRP A 94 15.98 -2.53 -1.39
N TYR A 95 15.28 -2.28 -2.51
CA TYR A 95 14.11 -1.43 -2.48
C TYR A 95 12.99 -1.96 -1.58
N ILE A 96 12.95 -3.26 -1.26
CA ILE A 96 11.97 -3.83 -0.33
C ILE A 96 12.19 -3.27 1.07
N VAL A 97 13.45 -3.18 1.50
CA VAL A 97 13.84 -2.56 2.79
C VAL A 97 13.54 -1.07 2.76
N SER A 98 13.89 -0.37 1.68
CA SER A 98 13.56 1.04 1.52
C SER A 98 12.05 1.29 1.53
N LEU A 99 11.25 0.38 0.96
CA LEU A 99 9.79 0.44 0.95
C LEU A 99 9.23 0.27 2.37
N GLU A 100 9.81 -0.63 3.17
CA GLU A 100 9.45 -0.80 4.58
C GLU A 100 9.68 0.50 5.39
N VAL A 101 10.84 1.15 5.18
CA VAL A 101 11.15 2.44 5.80
C VAL A 101 10.15 3.52 5.35
N VAL A 102 9.88 3.61 4.04
CA VAL A 102 8.90 4.56 3.50
C VAL A 102 7.50 4.31 4.08
N ALA A 103 7.06 3.05 4.17
CA ALA A 103 5.77 2.69 4.75
C ALA A 103 5.67 3.12 6.21
N PHE A 104 6.70 2.82 7.01
CA PHE A 104 6.76 3.25 8.40
C PHE A 104 6.70 4.77 8.53
N LEU A 105 7.51 5.51 7.75
CA LEU A 105 7.54 6.97 7.77
C LEU A 105 6.18 7.57 7.38
N LEU A 106 5.52 7.03 6.35
CA LEU A 106 4.19 7.49 5.94
C LEU A 106 3.16 7.27 7.05
N PHE A 107 3.12 6.08 7.65
CA PHE A 107 2.20 5.81 8.77
C PHE A 107 2.51 6.67 9.99
N PHE A 108 3.78 6.91 10.27
CA PHE A 108 4.22 7.77 11.36
C PHE A 108 3.81 9.23 11.14
N ILE A 109 4.02 9.77 9.94
CA ILE A 109 3.57 11.12 9.56
C ILE A 109 2.05 11.24 9.70
N LEU A 110 1.29 10.25 9.21
CA LEU A 110 -0.17 10.24 9.37
C LEU A 110 -0.58 10.24 10.85
N TRP A 111 0.06 9.42 11.68
CA TRP A 111 -0.19 9.41 13.11
C TRP A 111 0.13 10.76 13.77
N LEU A 112 1.21 11.44 13.39
CA LEU A 112 1.52 12.78 13.90
C LEU A 112 0.45 13.81 13.50
N LEU A 113 -0.02 13.78 12.25
CA LEU A 113 -0.95 14.77 11.72
C LEU A 113 -2.38 14.60 12.25
N ILE A 114 -2.88 13.37 12.31
CA ILE A 114 -4.29 13.10 12.61
C ILE A 114 -4.53 12.24 13.85
N GLY A 115 -3.48 11.66 14.44
CA GLY A 115 -3.58 10.77 15.61
C GLY A 115 -3.57 11.47 16.97
N ARG A 116 -3.21 12.76 17.04
CA ARG A 116 -3.02 13.50 18.30
C ARG A 116 -4.24 14.28 18.83
N ARG A 117 -5.45 14.08 18.30
CA ARG A 117 -6.65 14.60 18.96
C ARG A 117 -7.08 13.65 20.07
N SER A 118 -6.73 13.98 21.31
CA SER A 118 -7.41 13.45 22.49
C SER A 118 -8.92 13.74 22.35
N PRO A 119 -9.81 12.78 22.67
CA PRO A 119 -11.20 13.11 22.95
C PRO A 119 -11.22 14.07 24.15
N GLU A 120 -11.98 15.15 24.02
CA GLU A 120 -12.41 15.98 25.13
C GLU A 120 -13.29 15.18 26.10
#